data_AF-A0AAX3G669-F1
#
_entry.id   AF-A0AAX3G669-F1
#
_cell.length_a   1.000
_cell.length_b   1.000
_cell.length_c   1.000
_cell.angle_alpha   90.00
_cell.angle_beta   90.00
_cell.angle_gamma   90.00
#
_symmetry.space_group_name_H-M   'P 1'
#
loop_
_entity.id
_entity.type
_entity.pdbx_description
1 polymer ?
#
loop_
_entity_poly.entity_id
_entity_poly.type
_entity_poly.pdbx_seq_one_letter_code
_entity_poly.pdbx_strand_id
1 'polypeptide(L)'
;MVKDLYCSSLGNPKAILIFTAFLPQFVDPQAPVSAQFLVLGALFLALEWIAISAYAYMGLHMRRWFAEPRGKRIFNRCCAVLLSGAASVLLLARRA
;
A
#
# COMPACT_ATOMS: atom_id res chain seq x y z
N MET A 1 -16.23 -24.37 6.31
CA MET A 1 -14.78 -24.11 6.35
C MET A 1 -14.31 -23.11 5.29
N VAL A 2 -14.54 -23.32 3.98
CA VAL A 2 -14.15 -22.31 2.95
C VAL A 2 -15.13 -21.12 2.88
N LYS A 3 -16.43 -21.34 3.13
CA LYS A 3 -17.47 -20.29 3.10
C LYS A 3 -17.28 -19.23 4.20
N ASP A 4 -16.85 -19.66 5.38
CA ASP A 4 -16.68 -18.78 6.55
C ASP A 4 -15.48 -17.84 6.37
N LEU A 5 -14.41 -18.34 5.74
CA LEU A 5 -13.21 -17.56 5.39
C LEU A 5 -13.51 -16.48 4.34
N TYR A 6 -14.44 -16.77 3.42
CA TYR A 6 -14.89 -15.82 2.38
C TYR A 6 -15.63 -14.63 3.02
N CYS A 7 -16.54 -14.88 3.96
CA CYS A 7 -17.24 -13.80 4.68
C CYS A 7 -16.29 -12.94 5.53
N SER A 8 -15.27 -13.53 6.16
CA SER A 8 -14.28 -12.77 6.94
C SER A 8 -13.28 -11.97 6.09
N SER A 9 -12.98 -12.44 4.87
CA SER A 9 -12.03 -11.75 3.96
C SER A 9 -12.72 -10.76 3.02
N LEU A 10 -14.00 -10.99 2.67
CA LEU A 10 -14.81 -10.07 1.85
C LEU A 10 -15.07 -8.74 2.54
N GLY A 11 -15.17 -8.75 3.88
CA GLY A 11 -15.31 -7.56 4.67
C GLY A 11 -14.03 -7.26 5.43
N ASN A 12 -12.93 -6.93 4.73
CA ASN A 12 -11.77 -6.36 5.41
C ASN A 12 -12.25 -5.07 6.08
N PRO A 13 -12.49 -5.06 7.41
CA PRO A 13 -13.28 -4.01 8.03
C PRO A 13 -12.59 -2.66 7.87
N LYS A 14 -11.26 -2.67 7.73
CA LYS A 14 -10.46 -1.49 7.45
C LYS A 14 -10.77 -0.86 6.09
N ALA A 15 -10.96 -1.66 5.05
CA ALA A 15 -11.33 -1.16 3.72
C ALA A 15 -12.75 -0.59 3.74
N ILE A 16 -13.70 -1.32 4.35
CA ILE A 16 -15.08 -0.85 4.51
C ILE A 16 -15.09 0.46 5.30
N LEU A 17 -14.38 0.54 6.43
CA LEU A 17 -14.30 1.74 7.27
C LEU A 17 -13.77 2.94 6.49
N ILE A 18 -12.74 2.75 5.66
CA ILE A 18 -12.22 3.78 4.76
C ILE A 18 -13.29 4.20 3.75
N PHE A 19 -13.92 3.26 3.04
CA PHE A 19 -14.97 3.61 2.09
C PHE A 19 -16.14 4.33 2.76
N THR A 20 -16.62 3.86 3.91
CA THR A 20 -17.72 4.49 4.65
C THR A 20 -17.34 5.83 5.27
N ALA A 21 -16.06 6.10 5.53
CA ALA A 21 -15.61 7.39 6.07
C ALA A 21 -15.35 8.43 4.97
N PHE A 22 -14.83 8.00 3.81
CA PHE A 22 -14.44 8.87 2.72
C PHE A 22 -15.54 9.05 1.65
N LEU A 23 -16.26 7.98 1.26
CA LEU A 23 -17.33 8.08 0.24
C LEU A 23 -18.42 9.11 0.57
N PRO A 24 -18.99 9.19 1.79
CA PRO A 24 -20.07 10.14 2.05
C PRO A 24 -19.64 11.60 1.96
N GLN A 25 -18.33 11.91 2.02
CA GLN A 25 -17.83 13.28 1.83
C GLN A 25 -17.96 13.77 0.39
N PHE A 26 -18.11 12.86 -0.58
CA PHE A 26 -18.15 13.16 -2.01
C PHE A 26 -19.52 12.88 -2.66
N VAL A 27 -20.51 12.45 -1.88
CA VAL A 27 -21.84 12.09 -2.36
C VAL A 27 -22.84 13.17 -1.97
N ASP A 28 -23.61 13.66 -2.93
CA ASP A 28 -24.74 14.55 -2.68
C ASP A 28 -25.97 13.72 -2.28
N PRO A 29 -26.48 13.87 -1.04
CA PRO A 29 -27.65 13.13 -0.57
C PRO A 29 -28.96 13.51 -1.27
N GLN A 30 -29.02 14.61 -2.02
CA GLN A 30 -30.22 15.04 -2.77
C GLN A 30 -30.35 14.36 -4.15
N ALA A 31 -29.32 13.66 -4.61
CA ALA A 31 -29.24 13.01 -5.91
C ALA A 31 -29.19 11.47 -5.77
N PRO A 32 -29.39 10.69 -6.85
CA PRO A 32 -29.38 9.23 -6.78
C PRO A 32 -28.02 8.69 -6.31
N VAL A 33 -28.00 8.21 -5.07
CA VAL A 33 -26.80 7.75 -4.35
C VAL A 33 -26.12 6.55 -5.04
N SER A 34 -26.90 5.60 -5.57
CA SER A 34 -26.36 4.39 -6.20
C SER A 34 -25.44 4.66 -7.38
N ALA A 35 -25.80 5.61 -8.25
CA ALA A 35 -24.99 5.98 -9.41
C ALA A 35 -23.68 6.66 -8.98
N GLN A 36 -23.73 7.53 -7.97
CA GLN A 36 -22.55 8.23 -7.45
C GLN A 36 -21.56 7.26 -6.81
N PHE A 37 -22.05 6.29 -6.03
CA PHE A 37 -21.23 5.24 -5.44
C PHE A 37 -20.55 4.35 -6.49
N LEU A 38 -21.25 4.00 -7.58
CA LEU A 38 -20.66 3.26 -8.69
C LEU A 38 -19.53 4.03 -9.36
N VAL A 39 -19.73 5.33 -9.62
CA VAL A 39 -18.69 6.19 -10.21
C VAL A 39 -17.49 6.32 -9.28
N LEU A 40 -17.71 6.59 -7.99
CA LEU A 40 -16.62 6.73 -7.02
C LEU A 40 -15.84 5.43 -6.81
N GLY A 41 -16.54 4.30 -6.75
CA GLY A 41 -15.93 2.97 -6.67
C GLY A 41 -15.10 2.65 -7.91
N ALA A 42 -15.61 2.95 -9.11
CA ALA A 42 -14.87 2.77 -10.36
C ALA A 42 -13.62 3.66 -10.42
N LEU A 43 -13.74 4.92 -10.00
CA LEU A 43 -12.61 5.86 -9.97
C LEU A 43 -11.52 5.39 -9.00
N PHE A 44 -11.93 4.92 -7.80
CA PHE A 44 -11.02 4.36 -6.82
C PHE A 44 -10.27 3.15 -7.38
N LEU A 45 -10.98 2.19 -7.97
CA LEU A 45 -10.38 1.00 -8.58
C LEU A 45 -9.41 1.36 -9.71
N ALA A 46 -9.78 2.33 -10.56
CA ALA A 46 -8.92 2.80 -11.64
C ALA A 46 -7.62 3.41 -11.10
N LEU A 47 -7.70 4.25 -10.07
CA LEU A 47 -6.53 4.85 -9.42
C LEU A 47 -5.67 3.80 -8.73
N GLU A 48 -6.27 2.81 -8.07
CA GLU A 48 -5.56 1.70 -7.45
C GLU A 48 -4.79 0.89 -8.51
N TRP A 49 -5.43 0.57 -9.63
CA TRP A 49 -4.78 -0.10 -10.75
C TRP A 49 -3.63 0.71 -11.35
N ILE A 50 -3.82 2.02 -11.55
CA ILE A 50 -2.75 2.91 -12.03
C ILE A 50 -1.59 2.92 -11.04
N ALA A 51 -1.87 3.04 -9.75
CA ALA A 51 -0.83 3.05 -8.71
C ALA A 51 -0.05 1.73 -8.66
N ILE A 52 -0.74 0.59 -8.67
CA ILE A 52 -0.10 -0.73 -8.68
C ILE A 52 0.70 -0.92 -9.97
N SER A 53 0.16 -0.53 -11.12
CA SER A 53 0.86 -0.65 -12.41
C SER A 53 2.10 0.23 -12.46
N ALA A 54 2.02 1.46 -11.95
CA ALA A 54 3.15 2.37 -11.82
C ALA A 54 4.21 1.77 -10.89
N TYR A 55 3.81 1.24 -9.73
CA TYR A 55 4.71 0.55 -8.80
C TYR A 55 5.38 -0.67 -9.45
N ALA A 56 4.61 -1.50 -10.16
CA ALA A 56 5.12 -2.68 -10.85
C ALA A 56 6.11 -2.29 -11.96
N TYR A 57 5.80 -1.25 -12.74
CA TYR A 57 6.69 -0.73 -13.78
C TYR A 57 7.99 -0.19 -13.20
N MET A 58 7.89 0.60 -12.13
CA MET A 58 9.05 1.13 -11.41
C MET A 58 9.89 0.01 -10.79
N GLY A 59 9.23 -1.01 -10.25
CA GLY A 59 9.85 -2.24 -9.77
C GLY A 59 10.56 -3.03 -10.87
N LEU A 60 10.02 -3.08 -12.09
CA LEU A 60 10.66 -3.71 -13.25
C LEU A 60 11.95 -2.97 -13.65
N HIS A 61 11.92 -1.64 -13.60
CA HIS A 61 13.09 -0.79 -13.85
C HIS A 61 14.15 -0.95 -12.76
N MET A 62 13.73 -0.93 -11.49
CA MET A 62 14.59 -1.23 -10.34
C MET A 62 15.18 -2.63 -10.45
N ARG A 63 14.42 -3.63 -10.90
CA ARG A 63 14.92 -5.00 -11.08
C ARG A 63 16.06 -5.08 -12.10
N ARG A 64 16.05 -4.26 -13.16
CA ARG A 64 17.20 -4.11 -14.07
C ARG A 64 18.40 -3.50 -13.36
N TRP A 65 18.18 -2.45 -12.57
CA TRP A 65 19.22 -1.79 -11.78
C TRP A 65 19.83 -2.70 -10.70
N PHE A 66 19.00 -3.55 -10.08
CA PHE A 66 19.38 -4.61 -9.15
C PHE A 66 20.03 -5.82 -9.83
N ALA A 67 19.79 -6.06 -11.13
CA ALA A 67 20.54 -7.07 -11.85
C ALA A 67 22.02 -6.64 -11.98
N GLU A 68 22.29 -5.34 -11.97
CA GLU A 68 23.63 -4.79 -12.06
C GLU A 68 24.38 -4.86 -10.72
N PRO A 69 25.66 -5.28 -10.71
CA PRO A 69 26.44 -5.45 -9.48
C PRO A 69 26.60 -4.14 -8.69
N ARG A 70 26.49 -2.97 -9.34
CA ARG A 70 26.49 -1.66 -8.68
C ARG A 70 25.23 -1.42 -7.85
N GLY A 71 24.04 -1.73 -8.39
CA GLY A 71 22.77 -1.55 -7.69
C GLY A 71 22.66 -2.45 -6.45
N LYS A 72 23.09 -3.72 -6.55
CA LYS A 72 23.18 -4.64 -5.40
C LYS A 72 24.11 -4.13 -4.30
N ARG A 73 25.27 -3.58 -4.67
CA ARG A 73 26.23 -3.03 -3.68
C ARG A 73 25.66 -1.83 -2.94
N ILE A 74 25.00 -0.90 -3.64
CA ILE A 74 24.37 0.27 -3.02
C ILE A 74 23.27 -0.17 -2.06
N PHE A 75 22.38 -1.07 -2.51
CA PHE A 75 21.32 -1.60 -1.66
C PHE A 75 21.86 -2.28 -0.40
N ASN A 76 22.87 -3.16 -0.55
CA ASN A 76 23.48 -3.84 0.59
C ASN A 76 24.16 -2.84 1.55
N ARG A 77 24.75 -1.76 1.04
CA ARG A 77 25.30 -0.68 1.87
C ARG A 77 24.22 0.08 2.62
N CYS A 78 23.10 0.41 1.98
CA CYS A 78 21.97 1.04 2.65
C CYS A 78 21.40 0.16 3.76
N CYS A 79 21.20 -1.13 3.50
CA CYS A 79 20.78 -2.08 4.52
C CYS A 79 21.80 -2.18 5.67
N ALA A 80 23.09 -2.26 5.36
CA ALA A 80 24.14 -2.29 6.37
C ALA A 80 24.13 -1.03 7.24
N VAL A 81 24.03 0.17 6.64
CA VAL A 81 23.96 1.43 7.38
C VAL A 81 22.72 1.51 8.26
N LEU A 82 21.55 1.11 7.75
CA LEU A 82 20.30 1.12 8.51
C LEU A 82 20.35 0.15 9.69
N LEU A 83 20.81 -1.08 9.47
CA LEU A 83 20.90 -2.09 10.52
C LEU A 83 21.96 -1.72 11.56
N SER A 84 23.13 -1.25 11.14
CA SER A 84 24.17 -0.78 12.06
C SER A 84 23.71 0.46 12.84
N GLY A 85 22.99 1.38 12.20
CA GLY A 85 22.39 2.54 12.85
C GLY A 85 21.36 2.15 13.90
N ALA A 86 20.41 1.28 13.55
CA ALA A 86 19.41 0.75 14.48
C ALA A 86 20.06 -0.01 15.64
N ALA A 87 21.06 -0.85 15.37
CA ALA A 87 21.82 -1.56 16.39
C ALA A 87 22.57 -0.61 17.34
N SER A 88 23.15 0.47 16.79
CA SER A 88 23.82 1.50 17.59
C SER A 88 22.84 2.25 18.48
N VAL A 89 21.67 2.61 17.95
CA VAL A 89 20.59 3.25 18.73
C VAL A 89 20.10 2.33 19.84
N LEU A 90 19.90 1.04 19.56
CA LEU A 90 19.49 0.06 20.57
C LEU A 90 20.56 -0.16 21.64
N LEU A 91 21.84 -0.19 21.26
CA LEU A 91 22.96 -0.30 22.19
C LEU A 91 23.08 0.92 23.10
N LEU A 92 22.83 2.12 22.57
CA LEU A 92 22.80 3.35 23.35
C LEU A 92 21.55 3.43 24.24
N ALA A 93 20.38 3.05 23.73
CA ALA A 93 19.13 3.00 24.48
C ALA A 93 19.14 1.94 25.59
N ARG A 94 19.94 0.87 25.46
CA ARG A 94 20.19 -0.11 26.53
C ARG A 94 21.24 0.34 27.55
N ARG A 95 22.03 1.37 27.24
CA ARG A 95 23.05 1.94 28.15
C ARG A 95 22.52 3.14 28.94
N ALA A 96 21.35 3.68 28.60
CA ALA A 96 20.59 4.65 29.38
C ALA A 96 19.63 3.91 30.32
#